data_AF-A0A2A3XNB2-F1
#
_entry.id   AF-A0A2A3XNB2-F1
#
_cell.length_a   1.000
_cell.length_b   1.000
_cell.length_c   1.000
_cell.angle_alpha   90.00
_cell.angle_beta   90.00
_cell.angle_gamma   90.00
#
_symmetry.space_group_name_H-M   'P 1'
#
loop_
_entity.id
_entity.type
_entity.pdbx_description
1 polymer ?
#
loop_
_entity_poly.entity_id
_entity_poly.type
_entity_poly.pdbx_seq_one_letter_code
_entity_poly.pdbx_strand_id
1 'polypeptide(L)' 'MDHKRLPIVKDTTGLGMGYKIGWWLQFFGYFFFGPADQLPHLDPRERLKRERARRVLRAHRKHGTEAPHEVMLVAGSD' A
#
# COMPACT_ATOMS: atom_id res chain seq x y z
N MET A 1 5.07 -11.81 18.26
CA MET A 1 4.31 -11.10 17.21
C MET A 1 5.29 -10.82 16.08
N ASP A 2 5.15 -11.49 14.94
CA ASP A 2 6.02 -11.26 13.78
C ASP A 2 5.83 -9.82 13.32
N HIS A 3 6.81 -8.93 13.57
CA HIS A 3 6.80 -7.54 13.09
C HIS A 3 7.10 -7.51 11.58
N LYS A 4 6.32 -8.25 10.80
CA LYS A 4 6.56 -8.44 9.38
C LYS A 4 5.95 -7.26 8.63
N ARG A 5 6.82 -6.33 8.26
CA ARG A 5 6.47 -5.17 7.44
C ARG A 5 5.65 -5.62 6.24
N LEU A 6 4.52 -4.98 5.99
CA LEU A 6 3.66 -5.32 4.85
C LEU A 6 4.45 -5.22 3.54
N PRO A 7 4.35 -6.21 2.63
CA PRO A 7 5.00 -6.13 1.35
C PRO A 7 4.38 -5.01 0.50
N ILE A 8 5.17 -4.43 -0.41
CA ILE A 8 4.64 -3.47 -1.38
C ILE A 8 3.98 -4.29 -2.49
N VAL A 9 2.66 -4.23 -2.55
CA VAL A 9 1.87 -4.81 -3.64
C VAL A 9 2.44 -4.38 -4.98
N LYS A 10 2.97 -5.33 -5.76
CA LYS A 10 3.56 -5.04 -7.08
C LYS A 10 2.51 -4.76 -8.14
N ASP A 11 1.34 -5.32 -7.96
CA ASP A 11 0.22 -5.13 -8.86
C ASP A 11 -0.19 -3.65 -8.95
N THR A 12 -0.58 -3.25 -10.16
CA THR A 12 -1.00 -1.89 -10.49
C THR A 12 -2.30 -1.83 -11.28
N THR A 13 -3.06 -2.93 -11.30
CA THR A 13 -4.36 -3.01 -11.97
C THR A 13 -5.29 -1.88 -11.53
N GLY A 14 -5.81 -1.13 -12.51
CA GLY A 14 -6.68 0.03 -12.30
C GLY A 14 -6.06 1.23 -11.59
N LEU A 15 -4.73 1.26 -11.38
CA LEU A 15 -4.02 2.43 -10.88
C LEU A 15 -3.54 3.30 -12.05
N GLY A 16 -4.01 4.54 -12.11
CA GLY A 16 -3.56 5.52 -13.09
C GLY A 16 -2.13 6.02 -12.82
N MET A 17 -1.45 6.51 -13.86
CA MET A 17 -0.05 6.98 -13.78
C MET A 17 0.15 8.07 -12.71
N GLY A 18 -0.77 9.06 -12.65
CA GLY A 18 -0.71 10.12 -11.64
C GLY A 18 -0.79 9.60 -10.20
N TYR A 19 -1.61 8.56 -9.96
CA TYR A 19 -1.65 7.91 -8.65
C TYR A 19 -0.32 7.23 -8.32
N LYS A 20 0.29 6.50 -9.27
CA LYS A 20 1.57 5.81 -9.06
C LYS A 20 2.68 6.79 -8.69
N ILE A 21 2.76 7.92 -9.40
CA ILE A 21 3.76 8.97 -9.15
C ILE A 21 3.52 9.60 -7.78
N GLY A 22 2.29 10.03 -7.47
CA GLY A 22 1.96 10.62 -6.18
C GLY A 22 2.20 9.67 -5.00
N TRP A 23 1.89 8.38 -5.18
CA TRP A 23 2.15 7.35 -4.18
C TRP A 23 3.65 7.20 -3.90
N TRP A 24 4.48 7.16 -4.95
CA TRP A 24 5.94 7.12 -4.79
C TRP A 24 6.49 8.38 -4.12
N LEU A 25 5.98 9.56 -4.48
CA LEU A 25 6.37 10.82 -3.83
C LEU A 25 6.04 10.82 -2.33
N GLN A 26 4.86 10.34 -1.92
CA GLN A 26 4.53 10.19 -0.50
C GLN A 26 5.41 9.16 0.19
N PHE A 27 5.64 8.01 -0.45
CA PHE A 27 6.49 6.96 0.09
C PHE A 27 7.93 7.44 0.33
N PHE A 28 8.52 8.13 -0.64
CA PHE A 28 9.84 8.77 -0.51
C PHE A 28 9.81 9.94 0.46
N GLY A 29 8.73 10.73 0.48
CA GLY A 29 8.53 11.81 1.45
C GLY A 29 8.63 11.28 2.89
N TYR A 30 7.96 10.17 3.20
CA TYR A 30 8.08 9.52 4.52
C TYR A 30 9.44 8.86 4.76
N PHE A 31 10.22 8.57 3.71
CA PHE A 31 11.55 8.02 3.84
C PHE A 31 12.58 9.10 4.20
N PHE A 32 12.51 10.27 3.56
CA PHE A 32 13.44 11.38 3.79
C PHE A 32 13.02 12.32 4.93
N PHE A 33 11.71 12.55 5.10
CA PHE A 33 11.12 13.42 6.11
C PHE A 33 10.35 12.64 7.17
N GLY A 34 10.66 11.35 7.34
CA GLY A 34 10.02 10.52 8.36
C GLY A 34 10.20 11.15 9.74
N PRO A 35 9.15 11.24 10.57
CA PRO A 35 9.27 11.81 11.90
C PRO A 35 10.29 10.99 12.69
N ALA A 36 11.31 11.65 13.22
CA ALA A 36 12.48 11.04 13.84
C ALA A 36 12.17 10.12 15.05
N ASP A 37 10.92 10.10 15.54
CA ASP A 37 10.51 9.43 16.78
C ASP A 37 9.26 8.53 16.69
N GLN A 38 8.71 8.22 15.49
CA GLN A 38 7.53 7.33 15.45
C GLN A 38 7.90 5.84 15.63
N LEU A 39 7.29 5.22 16.65
CA LEU A 39 7.36 3.77 16.88
C LEU A 39 6.92 2.99 15.62
N PRO A 40 7.45 1.76 15.39
CA PRO A 40 7.18 0.96 14.19
C PRO A 40 5.70 0.66 13.91
N HIS A 41 4.83 0.76 14.92
CA HIS A 41 3.38 0.55 14.79
C HIS A 41 2.62 1.77 14.25
N LEU A 42 3.28 2.94 14.18
CA LEU A 42 2.73 4.19 13.63
C LEU A 42 3.31 4.55 12.26
N ASP A 43 4.01 3.60 11.62
CA ASP A 43 4.72 3.83 10.36
C ASP A 43 3.72 4.27 9.25
N PRO A 44 3.74 5.54 8.81
CA PRO A 44 2.77 6.05 7.83
C PRO A 44 2.88 5.32 6.48
N ARG A 45 4.04 4.70 6.24
CA ARG A 45 4.33 3.87 5.07
C ARG A 45 3.48 2.61 5.01
N GLU A 46 3.16 2.00 6.15
CA GLU A 46 2.30 0.81 6.17
C GLU A 46 0.86 1.15 5.78
N ARG A 47 0.35 2.28 6.31
CA ARG A 47 -0.95 2.81 5.90
C ARG A 47 -1.00 3.05 4.39
N LEU A 48 0.06 3.58 3.81
CA LEU A 48 0.17 3.83 2.37
C LEU A 48 0.12 2.54 1.53
N LYS A 49 0.75 1.45 2.02
CA LYS A 49 0.72 0.13 1.36
C LYS A 49 -0.68 -0.50 1.43
N ARG A 50 -1.34 -0.42 2.58
CA ARG A 50 -2.73 -0.90 2.76
C ARG A 50 -3.70 -0.15 1.85
N GLU A 51 -3.57 1.17 1.75
CA GLU A 51 -4.41 1.97 0.84
C GLU A 51 -4.22 1.54 -0.61
N ARG A 52 -2.97 1.36 -1.05
CA ARG A 52 -2.66 0.87 -2.40
C ARG A 52 -3.31 -0.48 -2.66
N ALA A 53 -3.18 -1.44 -1.74
CA ALA A 53 -3.81 -2.75 -1.85
C ALA A 53 -5.34 -2.65 -1.97
N ARG A 54 -5.98 -1.81 -1.14
CA ARG A 54 -7.43 -1.59 -1.19
C ARG A 54 -7.89 -0.98 -2.52
N ARG A 55 -7.11 -0.07 -3.12
CA ARG A 55 -7.42 0.50 -4.44
C ARG A 55 -7.31 -0.54 -5.55
N VAL A 56 -6.26 -1.35 -5.54
CA VAL A 56 -6.07 -2.46 -6.49
C VAL A 56 -7.20 -3.48 -6.35
N LEU A 57 -7.55 -3.87 -5.13
CA LEU A 57 -8.68 -4.76 -4.86
C LEU A 57 -10.00 -4.20 -5.42
N ARG A 58 -10.26 -2.90 -5.23
CA ARG A 58 -11.44 -2.24 -5.80
C ARG A 58 -11.42 -2.24 -7.32
N ALA A 59 -10.26 -2.04 -7.95
CA ALA A 59 -10.13 -2.12 -9.39
C ALA A 59 -10.47 -3.52 -9.90
N HIS A 60 -9.87 -4.56 -9.32
CA HIS A 60 -10.19 -5.95 -9.66
C HIS A 60 -11.67 -6.26 -9.55
N ARG A 61 -12.33 -5.85 -8.45
CA ARG A 61 -13.77 -5.98 -8.28
C ARG A 61 -14.58 -5.28 -9.37
N LYS A 62 -14.18 -4.07 -9.78
CA LYS A 62 -14.85 -3.34 -10.88
C LYS A 62 -14.67 -4.03 -12.23
N HIS A 63 -13.52 -4.64 -12.47
CA HIS A 63 -13.23 -5.38 -13.69
C HIS A 63 -13.78 -6.82 -13.68
N GLY A 64 -14.39 -7.26 -12.57
CA GLY A 64 -14.85 -8.66 -12.43
C GLY A 64 -13.71 -9.68 -12.42
N THR A 65 -12.50 -9.25 -12.09
CA THR A 65 -11.30 -10.11 -12.06
C THR A 65 -10.92 -10.46 -10.63
N GLU A 66 -10.28 -11.61 -10.45
CA GLU A 66 -9.78 -12.03 -9.14
C GLU A 66 -8.51 -11.24 -8.79
N ALA A 67 -8.45 -10.73 -7.55
CA ALA A 67 -7.30 -9.99 -7.06
C ALA A 67 -6.21 -10.96 -6.58
N PRO A 68 -4.92 -10.66 -6.79
CA PRO A 68 -3.83 -11.48 -6.29
C PRO A 68 -3.89 -11.70 -4.77
N HIS A 69 -3.44 -12.87 -4.30
CA HIS A 69 -3.43 -13.22 -2.87
C HIS A 69 -2.71 -12.17 -2.00
N GLU A 70 -1.59 -11.62 -2.48
CA GLU A 70 -0.86 -10.54 -1.80
C GLU A 70 -1.73 -9.29 -1.59
N VAL A 71 -2.51 -8.90 -2.60
CA VAL A 71 -3.43 -7.74 -2.51
C VAL A 71 -4.48 -7.99 -1.44
N MET A 72 -5.05 -9.19 -1.39
CA MET A 72 -6.08 -9.56 -0.42
C MET A 72 -5.54 -9.55 1.00
N LEU A 73 -4.36 -10.13 1.23
CA LEU A 73 -3.69 -10.14 2.52
C LEU A 73 -3.40 -8.72 3.03
N VAL A 74 -2.77 -7.88 2.20
CA VAL A 74 -2.38 -6.52 2.59
C VAL A 74 -3.60 -5.61 2.76
N ALA A 75 -4.67 -5.80 1.98
CA ALA A 75 -5.89 -5.03 2.11
C ALA A 75 -6.67 -5.34 3.40
N GLY A 76 -6.59 -6.58 3.89
CA GLY A 76 -7.27 -7.08 5.09
C GLY A 76 -6.45 -7.03 6.38
N SER A 77 -5.21 -6.54 6.34
CA SER A 77 -4.39 -6.32 7.53
C SER A 77 -4.80 -5.01 8.20
N ASP A 78 -5.35 -5.05 9.42
CA ASP A 78 -5.68 -3.86 10.25
C ASP A 78 -4.57 -3.57 11.27
#